data_AF-A0A550HB19-F1
#
_entry.id   AF-A0A550HB19-F1
#
_cell.length_a   1.000
_cell.length_b   1.000
_cell.length_c   1.000
_cell.angle_alpha   90.00
_cell.angle_beta   90.00
_cell.angle_gamma   90.00
#
_symmetry.space_group_name_H-M   'P 1'
#
loop_
_entity.id
_entity.type
_entity.pdbx_description
1 polymer ?
#
loop_
_entity_poly.entity_id
_entity_poly.type
_entity_poly.pdbx_seq_one_letter_code
_entity_poly.pdbx_strand_id
1 'polypeptide(L)'
;MIRLSSVSGSFFLAGKPHDDSVAAERWGAIEDDLGALVSFFDLVVMHEQLPAFNYYATFDAWHDFRDPLGELLNTHGDKTLVHVDVEHSMYREVKEAAVHQLSSRLEAGSLVHASVGQEILSTLAAVQYQWEPSLETLEPQLADDADQVKIARFLLGQLVFAGYAQQTGAPQVLAPKRSRMLTAVGLGVEDARPSAEAAIYHELSRRFREAGEGWRDVELPWTPSFMPFLLKHTRRYREGPDVLLDAAKELRDKKAIQRYRKLQEALVSEEAENSTDARKELSAAADAVAKSLDSTREEMHFLRRIAVEVLPEAVGAAGGAVVGAVAAGPPGAAVGALAGFVAEDVLRAVNNRLWGWVIDELPYRSARKLLTRSTKAEYDLGAQLVPHLRTVWDTGRRAG
;
A
#
# COMPACT_ATOMS: atom_id res chain seq x y z
N MET A 1 2.63 8.20 2.80
CA MET A 1 4.10 8.04 2.76
C MET A 1 4.50 7.20 1.56
N ILE A 2 5.33 7.71 0.64
CA ILE A 2 5.53 7.10 -0.69
C ILE A 2 7.03 6.98 -0.97
N ARG A 3 7.57 5.77 -0.95
CA ARG A 3 8.87 5.49 -1.60
C ARG A 3 8.87 4.21 -2.43
N LEU A 4 7.72 3.57 -2.54
CA LEU A 4 7.63 2.22 -3.07
C LEU A 4 6.45 2.02 -4.03
N SER A 5 5.34 2.74 -3.85
CA SER A 5 4.39 2.97 -4.95
C SER A 5 5.00 3.80 -6.11
N SER A 6 6.24 4.27 -5.95
CA SER A 6 6.97 5.11 -6.90
C SER A 6 7.69 4.36 -8.02
N VAL A 7 8.02 3.07 -7.92
CA VAL A 7 8.81 2.40 -9.01
C VAL A 7 7.94 2.23 -10.25
N SER A 8 6.76 1.61 -10.12
CA SER A 8 5.81 1.49 -11.24
C SER A 8 5.36 2.86 -11.74
N GLY A 9 5.16 3.83 -10.84
CA GLY A 9 4.90 5.23 -11.20
C GLY A 9 6.06 5.84 -12.01
N SER A 10 7.31 5.64 -11.59
CA SER A 10 8.50 6.16 -12.27
C SER A 10 8.72 5.52 -13.64
N PHE A 11 8.62 4.19 -13.73
CA PHE A 11 8.72 3.46 -14.99
C PHE A 11 7.61 3.86 -15.96
N PHE A 12 6.38 4.02 -15.45
CA PHE A 12 5.26 4.47 -16.26
C PHE A 12 5.46 5.91 -16.74
N LEU A 13 5.78 6.84 -15.84
CA LEU A 13 5.96 8.25 -16.19
C LEU A 13 7.18 8.49 -17.09
N ALA A 14 8.23 7.68 -16.98
CA ALA A 14 9.39 7.75 -17.88
C ALA A 14 9.04 7.37 -19.33
N GLY A 15 7.96 6.62 -19.55
CA GLY A 15 7.58 6.08 -20.87
C GLY A 15 8.44 4.90 -21.31
N LYS A 16 8.10 4.31 -22.47
CA LYS A 16 8.83 3.18 -23.04
C LYS A 16 10.29 3.57 -23.34
N PRO A 17 11.30 2.84 -22.79
CA PRO A 17 12.70 3.05 -23.15
C PRO A 17 12.98 2.54 -24.58
N HIS A 18 14.05 3.05 -25.21
CA HIS A 18 14.44 2.64 -26.57
C HIS A 18 14.92 1.19 -26.67
N ASP A 19 15.51 0.66 -25.61
CA ASP A 19 15.94 -0.73 -25.54
C ASP A 19 14.73 -1.64 -25.26
N ASP A 20 14.43 -2.55 -26.19
CA ASP A 20 13.25 -3.41 -26.11
C ASP A 20 13.33 -4.46 -24.97
N SER A 21 14.54 -4.89 -24.59
CA SER A 21 14.72 -5.80 -23.44
C SER A 21 14.39 -5.07 -22.14
N VAL A 22 14.93 -3.86 -21.98
CA VAL A 22 14.63 -3.00 -20.82
C VAL A 22 13.15 -2.59 -20.83
N ALA A 23 12.56 -2.40 -22.01
CA ALA A 23 11.14 -2.08 -22.13
C ALA A 23 10.25 -3.26 -21.69
N ALA A 24 10.57 -4.49 -22.11
CA ALA A 24 9.83 -5.66 -21.69
C ALA A 24 9.89 -5.87 -20.17
N GLU A 25 11.08 -5.71 -19.58
CA GLU A 25 11.29 -5.81 -18.14
C GLU A 25 10.50 -4.74 -17.36
N ARG A 26 10.63 -3.47 -17.72
CA ARG A 26 9.91 -2.37 -17.05
C ARG A 26 8.40 -2.50 -17.18
N TRP A 27 7.91 -2.92 -18.34
CA TRP A 27 6.49 -3.15 -18.51
C TRP A 27 5.98 -4.30 -17.65
N GLY A 28 6.71 -5.43 -17.62
CA GLY A 28 6.37 -6.54 -16.73
C GLY A 28 6.25 -6.08 -15.29
N ALA A 29 7.17 -5.25 -14.80
CA ALA A 29 7.11 -4.66 -13.46
C ALA A 29 5.88 -3.75 -13.23
N ILE A 30 5.45 -2.99 -14.24
CA ILE A 30 4.24 -2.15 -14.16
C ILE A 30 2.98 -3.03 -14.12
N GLU A 31 2.91 -4.04 -14.99
CA GLU A 31 1.78 -4.97 -15.12
C GLU A 31 1.62 -5.84 -13.86
N ASP A 32 2.73 -6.28 -13.27
CA ASP A 32 2.76 -7.08 -12.05
C ASP A 32 2.45 -6.29 -10.76
N ASP A 33 2.31 -4.96 -10.84
CA ASP A 33 1.98 -4.07 -9.72
C ASP A 33 1.07 -2.90 -10.15
N LEU A 34 0.04 -3.20 -10.96
CA LEU A 34 -0.94 -2.20 -11.43
C LEU A 34 -1.64 -1.48 -10.28
N GLY A 35 -1.89 -2.17 -9.17
CA GLY A 35 -2.46 -1.58 -7.97
C GLY A 35 -1.61 -0.45 -7.38
N ALA A 36 -0.27 -0.56 -7.46
CA ALA A 36 0.61 0.54 -7.07
C ALA A 36 0.50 1.74 -8.01
N LEU A 37 0.41 1.51 -9.32
CA LEU A 37 0.25 2.58 -10.30
C LEU A 37 -1.08 3.32 -10.14
N VAL A 38 -2.17 2.58 -9.91
CA VAL A 38 -3.47 3.17 -9.59
C VAL A 38 -3.39 3.99 -8.31
N SER A 39 -2.87 3.41 -7.23
CA SER A 39 -2.73 4.09 -5.93
C SER A 39 -1.86 5.33 -6.05
N PHE A 40 -0.83 5.31 -6.89
CA PHE A 40 0.02 6.46 -7.15
C PHE A 40 -0.77 7.64 -7.74
N PHE A 41 -1.58 7.40 -8.78
CA PHE A 41 -2.44 8.45 -9.35
C PHE A 41 -3.51 8.92 -8.38
N ASP A 42 -4.08 8.01 -7.60
CA ASP A 42 -5.04 8.37 -6.56
C ASP A 42 -4.39 9.30 -5.52
N LEU A 43 -3.14 9.02 -5.11
CA LEU A 43 -2.38 9.87 -4.19
C LEU A 43 -2.06 11.25 -4.80
N VAL A 44 -1.72 11.32 -6.08
CA VAL A 44 -1.48 12.60 -6.78
C VAL A 44 -2.74 13.48 -6.78
N VAL A 45 -3.93 12.90 -6.98
CA VAL A 45 -5.19 13.66 -6.96
C VAL A 45 -5.60 14.02 -5.53
N MET A 46 -5.42 13.09 -4.60
CA MET A 46 -5.92 13.20 -3.23
C MET A 46 -5.02 13.98 -2.27
N HIS A 47 -3.81 14.33 -2.66
CA HIS A 47 -2.90 15.11 -1.83
C HIS A 47 -2.28 16.27 -2.61
N GLU A 48 -2.12 17.41 -1.94
CA GLU A 48 -1.41 18.55 -2.51
C GLU A 48 0.09 18.29 -2.61
N GLN A 49 0.64 17.64 -1.59
CA GLN A 49 2.05 17.30 -1.49
C GLN A 49 2.20 15.86 -1.03
N LEU A 50 3.15 15.17 -1.64
CA LEU A 50 3.53 13.80 -1.38
C LEU A 50 4.91 13.83 -0.71
N PRO A 51 4.98 13.58 0.62
CA PRO A 51 6.26 13.54 1.30
C PRO A 51 7.06 12.32 0.85
N ALA A 52 8.25 12.58 0.32
CA ALA A 52 9.26 11.60 -0.03
C ALA A 52 10.47 11.79 0.87
N PHE A 53 10.70 10.87 1.79
CA PHE A 53 11.84 10.98 2.69
C PHE A 53 13.15 10.99 1.91
N ASN A 54 14.02 11.92 2.26
CA ASN A 54 15.37 11.98 1.76
C ASN A 54 16.23 10.98 2.55
N TYR A 55 16.73 9.96 1.85
CA TYR A 55 17.49 8.89 2.45
C TYR A 55 18.99 9.04 2.27
N TYR A 56 19.49 10.22 1.89
CA TYR A 56 20.92 10.45 1.72
C TYR A 56 21.75 9.91 2.90
N ALA A 57 21.24 10.04 4.13
CA ALA A 57 21.88 9.52 5.35
C ALA A 57 21.85 7.98 5.55
N THR A 58 21.14 7.23 4.70
CA THR A 58 21.02 5.75 4.78
C THR A 58 21.62 5.03 3.57
N PHE A 59 22.08 5.76 2.56
CA PHE A 59 22.85 5.23 1.44
C PHE A 59 24.32 5.51 1.71
N ASP A 60 24.98 4.60 2.43
CA ASP A 60 26.43 4.70 2.68
C ASP A 60 27.27 4.69 1.38
N ALA A 61 26.65 4.39 0.22
CA ALA A 61 27.35 4.13 -1.03
C ALA A 61 27.04 5.10 -2.21
N TRP A 62 26.11 6.06 -2.08
CA TRP A 62 25.63 6.83 -3.25
C TRP A 62 25.66 8.34 -3.02
N HIS A 63 26.81 8.96 -3.27
CA HIS A 63 26.98 10.42 -3.24
C HIS A 63 26.25 11.17 -4.39
N ASP A 64 25.73 10.46 -5.40
CA ASP A 64 25.08 11.04 -6.60
C ASP A 64 23.62 10.57 -6.79
N PHE A 65 22.85 10.42 -5.70
CA PHE A 65 21.42 10.07 -5.83
C PHE A 65 20.66 11.16 -6.59
N ARG A 66 20.18 10.83 -7.79
CA ARG A 66 19.20 11.63 -8.53
C ARG A 66 17.80 11.20 -8.10
N ASP A 67 16.87 12.15 -7.98
CA ASP A 67 15.44 11.86 -7.77
C ASP A 67 14.68 11.90 -9.11
N PRO A 68 14.73 10.83 -9.92
CA PRO A 68 14.07 10.82 -11.23
C PRO A 68 12.56 10.98 -11.10
N LEU A 69 11.94 10.52 -10.01
CA LEU A 69 10.50 10.68 -9.82
C LEU A 69 10.14 12.13 -9.50
N GLY A 70 10.92 12.81 -8.66
CA GLY A 70 10.77 14.23 -8.41
C GLY A 70 10.92 15.06 -9.68
N GLU A 71 11.90 14.75 -10.54
CA GLU A 71 12.06 15.39 -11.85
C GLU A 71 10.84 15.19 -12.76
N LEU A 72 10.18 14.02 -12.68
CA LEU A 72 8.97 13.70 -13.44
C LEU A 72 7.72 14.39 -12.86
N LEU A 73 7.61 14.48 -11.53
CA LEU A 73 6.42 14.98 -10.83
C LEU A 73 6.43 16.49 -10.63
N ASN A 74 7.59 17.11 -10.42
CA ASN A 74 7.72 18.52 -10.07
C ASN A 74 8.05 19.40 -11.29
N THR A 75 7.53 19.03 -12.45
CA THR A 75 7.67 19.81 -13.68
C THR A 75 7.04 21.20 -13.52
N HIS A 76 7.62 22.19 -14.20
CA HIS A 76 7.11 23.58 -14.24
C HIS A 76 6.99 24.28 -12.86
N GLY A 77 7.84 23.91 -11.89
CA GLY A 77 7.87 24.53 -10.56
C GLY A 77 6.79 24.01 -9.61
N ASP A 78 6.08 22.95 -9.98
CA ASP A 78 5.17 22.23 -9.12
C ASP A 78 5.92 21.60 -7.92
N LYS A 79 5.22 21.40 -6.81
CA LYS A 79 5.75 20.81 -5.57
C LYS A 79 4.91 19.62 -5.15
N THR A 80 4.58 18.77 -6.11
CA THR A 80 3.79 17.56 -5.87
C THR A 80 4.58 16.57 -5.01
N LEU A 81 5.85 16.31 -5.31
CA LEU A 81 6.75 15.51 -4.47
C LEU A 81 7.61 16.44 -3.63
N VAL A 82 7.55 16.33 -2.31
CA VAL A 82 8.34 17.18 -1.41
C VAL A 82 9.30 16.31 -0.61
N HIS A 83 10.58 16.64 -0.67
CA HIS A 83 11.57 15.96 0.14
C HIS A 83 11.42 16.31 1.61
N VAL A 84 11.38 15.26 2.44
CA VAL A 84 11.40 15.41 3.90
C VAL A 84 12.74 14.89 4.38
N ASP A 85 13.56 15.79 4.90
CA ASP A 85 14.81 15.41 5.55
C ASP A 85 14.49 14.85 6.94
N VAL A 86 15.01 13.66 7.24
CA VAL A 86 14.92 13.06 8.57
C VAL A 86 16.24 13.29 9.27
N GLU A 87 16.19 13.90 10.46
CA GLU A 87 17.38 14.03 11.29
C GLU A 87 17.97 12.65 11.60
N HIS A 88 19.31 12.54 11.56
CA HIS A 88 19.99 11.27 11.75
C HIS A 88 19.60 10.59 13.08
N SER A 89 19.45 11.37 14.15
CA SER A 89 18.97 10.89 15.46
C SER A 89 17.60 10.21 15.38
N MET A 90 16.64 10.80 14.67
CA MET A 90 15.30 10.25 14.48
C MET A 90 15.33 8.97 13.64
N TYR A 91 16.19 8.93 12.61
CA TYR A 91 16.40 7.70 11.85
C TYR A 91 17.00 6.59 12.71
N ARG A 92 18.05 6.89 13.51
CA ARG A 92 18.71 5.92 14.39
C ARG A 92 17.74 5.28 15.37
N GLU A 93 16.93 6.09 16.05
CA GLU A 93 15.93 5.59 17.02
C GLU A 93 14.96 4.59 16.39
N VAL A 94 14.36 4.96 15.25
CA VAL A 94 13.42 4.08 14.54
C VAL A 94 14.12 2.84 13.98
N LYS A 95 15.34 2.99 13.45
CA LYS A 95 16.11 1.88 12.90
C LYS A 95 16.51 0.87 13.98
N GLU A 96 16.95 1.33 15.13
CA GLU A 96 17.36 0.48 16.26
C GLU A 96 16.17 -0.36 16.75
N ALA A 97 15.01 0.27 16.94
CA ALA A 97 13.79 -0.45 17.31
C ALA A 97 13.35 -1.45 16.22
N ALA A 98 13.48 -1.08 14.94
CA ALA A 98 13.20 -1.99 13.82
C ALA A 98 14.17 -3.19 13.75
N VAL A 99 15.47 -2.97 13.95
CA VAL A 99 16.48 -4.04 13.99
C VAL A 99 16.23 -4.96 15.18
N HIS A 100 15.91 -4.41 16.36
CA HIS A 100 15.53 -5.19 17.52
C HIS A 100 14.31 -6.08 17.22
N GLN A 101 13.27 -5.51 16.60
CA GLN A 101 12.07 -6.25 16.21
C GLN A 101 12.36 -7.38 15.18
N LEU A 102 13.32 -7.18 14.26
CA LEU A 102 13.79 -8.24 13.36
C LEU A 102 14.58 -9.33 14.10
N SER A 103 15.48 -8.95 15.01
CA SER A 103 16.25 -9.89 15.83
C SER A 103 15.35 -10.78 16.66
N SER A 104 14.40 -10.19 17.40
CA SER A 104 13.44 -10.97 18.22
C SER A 104 12.61 -11.93 17.37
N ARG A 105 12.29 -11.57 16.12
CA ARG A 105 11.56 -12.46 15.21
C ARG A 105 12.41 -13.62 14.73
N LEU A 106 13.69 -13.35 14.40
CA LEU A 106 14.65 -14.39 14.04
C LEU A 106 14.88 -15.35 15.20
N GLU A 107 15.03 -14.84 16.43
CA GLU A 107 15.20 -15.65 17.65
C GLU A 107 13.98 -16.54 17.94
N ALA A 108 12.78 -16.06 17.64
CA ALA A 108 11.54 -16.83 17.76
C ALA A 108 11.35 -17.89 16.66
N GLY A 109 12.22 -17.94 15.63
CA GLY A 109 12.20 -18.96 14.59
C GLY A 109 12.73 -18.46 13.26
N SER A 110 11.84 -18.00 12.39
CA SER A 110 12.20 -17.48 11.06
C SER A 110 11.65 -16.07 10.86
N LEU A 111 12.39 -15.25 10.12
CA LEU A 111 11.93 -13.91 9.73
C LEU A 111 10.59 -13.99 9.00
N VAL A 112 10.51 -14.90 8.02
CA VAL A 112 9.34 -15.16 7.18
C VAL A 112 9.22 -16.64 6.84
N HIS A 113 8.01 -17.11 6.57
CA HIS A 113 7.80 -18.43 6.00
C HIS A 113 8.42 -18.51 4.59
N ALA A 114 8.98 -19.66 4.20
CA ALA A 114 9.81 -19.81 2.99
C ALA A 114 9.09 -19.38 1.70
N SER A 115 7.82 -19.77 1.53
CA SER A 115 6.98 -19.37 0.39
C SER A 115 6.71 -17.86 0.34
N VAL A 116 6.54 -17.22 1.50
CA VAL A 116 6.41 -15.75 1.57
C VAL A 116 7.75 -15.08 1.22
N GLY A 117 8.87 -15.65 1.67
CA GLY A 117 10.21 -15.20 1.28
C GLY A 117 10.45 -15.23 -0.23
N GLN A 118 10.03 -16.31 -0.91
CA GLN A 118 10.13 -16.41 -2.37
C GLN A 118 9.26 -15.37 -3.09
N GLU A 119 8.05 -15.09 -2.62
CA GLU A 119 7.19 -14.04 -3.16
C GLU A 119 7.81 -12.64 -2.98
N ILE A 120 8.46 -12.39 -1.84
CA ILE A 120 9.19 -11.14 -1.59
C ILE A 120 10.35 -11.03 -2.59
N LEU A 121 11.21 -12.04 -2.69
CA LEU A 121 12.39 -12.02 -3.56
C LEU A 121 12.00 -11.83 -5.04
N SER A 122 10.98 -12.54 -5.51
CA SER A 122 10.48 -12.38 -6.89
C SER A 122 9.98 -10.96 -7.14
N THR A 123 9.27 -10.38 -6.18
CA THR A 123 8.78 -9.00 -6.28
C THR A 123 9.91 -7.98 -6.27
N LEU A 124 10.91 -8.15 -5.39
CA LEU A 124 12.07 -7.25 -5.31
C LEU A 124 12.91 -7.28 -6.58
N ALA A 125 13.08 -8.45 -7.18
CA ALA A 125 13.74 -8.61 -8.47
C ALA A 125 12.98 -7.89 -9.58
N ALA A 126 11.66 -8.09 -9.66
CA ALA A 126 10.82 -7.48 -10.70
C ALA A 126 10.85 -5.93 -10.66
N VAL A 127 10.88 -5.33 -9.47
CA VAL A 127 10.92 -3.87 -9.32
C VAL A 127 12.34 -3.30 -9.22
N GLN A 128 13.37 -4.12 -9.43
CA GLN A 128 14.78 -3.74 -9.27
C GLN A 128 15.01 -2.98 -7.96
N TYR A 129 14.56 -3.54 -6.84
CA TYR A 129 14.67 -2.88 -5.54
C TYR A 129 16.14 -2.67 -5.16
N GLN A 130 16.52 -1.42 -4.89
CA GLN A 130 17.92 -1.01 -4.67
C GLN A 130 18.21 -0.49 -3.26
N TRP A 131 17.21 -0.42 -2.38
CA TRP A 131 17.45 0.14 -1.04
C TRP A 131 17.98 -0.93 -0.08
N GLU A 132 19.25 -0.80 0.30
CA GLU A 132 19.99 -1.78 1.11
C GLU A 132 20.53 -1.15 2.41
N PRO A 133 19.67 -0.87 3.41
CA PRO A 133 20.13 -0.35 4.69
C PRO A 133 21.01 -1.39 5.43
N SER A 134 22.05 -0.94 6.13
CA SER A 134 22.85 -1.83 7.00
C SER A 134 21.98 -2.50 8.06
N LEU A 135 22.18 -3.81 8.26
CA LEU A 135 21.46 -4.63 9.24
C LEU A 135 22.10 -4.62 10.63
N GLU A 136 23.23 -3.91 10.79
CA GLU A 136 23.96 -3.77 12.05
C GLU A 136 24.28 -5.12 12.70
N THR A 137 23.85 -5.33 13.94
CA THR A 137 24.09 -6.54 14.73
C THR A 137 23.39 -7.78 14.17
N LEU A 138 22.43 -7.61 13.25
CA LEU A 138 21.72 -8.71 12.60
C LEU A 138 22.50 -9.24 11.37
N GLU A 139 23.36 -8.43 10.76
CA GLU A 139 24.08 -8.79 9.53
C GLU A 139 24.94 -10.06 9.69
N PRO A 140 25.75 -10.22 10.76
CA PRO A 140 26.54 -11.43 10.96
C PRO A 140 25.70 -12.69 11.18
N GLN A 141 24.47 -12.56 11.69
CA GLN A 141 23.57 -13.69 11.95
C GLN A 141 22.95 -14.27 10.67
N LEU A 142 22.92 -13.46 9.61
CA LEU A 142 22.32 -13.79 8.31
C LEU A 142 23.38 -13.97 7.21
N ALA A 143 24.67 -13.80 7.51
CA ALA A 143 25.73 -13.66 6.52
C ALA A 143 25.88 -14.86 5.56
N ASP A 144 25.50 -16.06 6.01
CA ASP A 144 25.57 -17.29 5.21
C ASP A 144 24.39 -17.47 4.24
N ASP A 145 23.37 -16.60 4.31
CA ASP A 145 22.17 -16.67 3.48
C ASP A 145 21.86 -15.31 2.83
N ALA A 146 22.32 -15.13 1.59
CA ALA A 146 22.14 -13.90 0.82
C ALA A 146 20.66 -13.55 0.57
N ASP A 147 19.78 -14.54 0.52
CA ASP A 147 18.34 -14.33 0.32
C ASP A 147 17.69 -13.82 1.61
N GLN A 148 18.07 -14.35 2.77
CA GLN A 148 17.65 -13.83 4.07
C GLN A 148 18.16 -12.40 4.31
N VAL A 149 19.39 -12.07 3.90
CA VAL A 149 19.92 -10.70 3.98
C VAL A 149 19.05 -9.74 3.16
N LYS A 150 18.69 -10.09 1.91
CA LYS A 150 17.81 -9.27 1.07
C LYS A 150 16.42 -9.10 1.66
N ILE A 151 15.83 -10.18 2.18
CA ILE A 151 14.53 -10.15 2.85
C ILE A 151 14.60 -9.24 4.08
N ALA A 152 15.60 -9.41 4.95
CA ALA A 152 15.78 -8.60 6.16
C ALA A 152 15.93 -7.11 5.83
N ARG A 153 16.71 -6.74 4.80
CA ARG A 153 16.87 -5.35 4.37
C ARG A 153 15.56 -4.75 3.85
N PHE A 154 14.78 -5.50 3.09
CA PHE A 154 13.46 -5.08 2.64
C PHE A 154 12.51 -4.83 3.82
N LEU A 155 12.47 -5.77 4.78
CA LEU A 155 11.61 -5.70 5.95
C LEU A 155 12.01 -4.56 6.90
N LEU A 156 13.32 -4.39 7.16
CA LEU A 156 13.87 -3.24 7.89
C LEU A 156 13.36 -1.95 7.26
N GLY A 157 13.37 -1.91 5.92
CA GLY A 157 12.86 -0.77 5.22
C GLY A 157 11.39 -0.47 5.51
N GLN A 158 10.52 -1.48 5.44
CA GLN A 158 9.10 -1.30 5.72
C GLN A 158 8.83 -0.89 7.17
N LEU A 159 9.61 -1.45 8.10
CA LEU A 159 9.56 -1.11 9.52
C LEU A 159 9.92 0.36 9.72
N VAL A 160 11.04 0.84 9.16
CA VAL A 160 11.43 2.25 9.29
C VAL A 160 10.33 3.21 8.81
N PHE A 161 9.69 2.93 7.67
CA PHE A 161 8.55 3.73 7.20
C PHE A 161 7.35 3.68 8.14
N ALA A 162 7.05 2.50 8.70
CA ALA A 162 5.98 2.38 9.69
C ALA A 162 6.28 3.21 10.94
N GLY A 163 7.54 3.23 11.39
CA GLY A 163 7.99 4.04 12.52
C GLY A 163 7.79 5.52 12.30
N TYR A 164 8.16 6.03 11.11
CA TYR A 164 7.88 7.42 10.76
C TYR A 164 6.38 7.73 10.71
N ALA A 165 5.57 6.80 10.19
CA ALA A 165 4.12 6.96 10.19
C ALA A 165 3.55 7.01 11.61
N GLN A 166 4.10 6.21 12.53
CA GLN A 166 3.74 6.20 13.95
C GLN A 166 4.14 7.51 14.65
N GLN A 167 5.39 7.95 14.47
CA GLN A 167 5.90 9.20 15.05
C GLN A 167 5.12 10.43 14.62
N THR A 168 4.71 10.48 13.35
CA THR A 168 3.99 11.63 12.77
C THR A 168 2.47 11.52 12.87
N GLY A 169 1.94 10.33 13.15
CA GLY A 169 0.50 10.02 13.03
C GLY A 169 -0.01 10.05 11.58
N ALA A 170 0.89 10.14 10.59
CA ALA A 170 0.51 10.21 9.18
C ALA A 170 0.13 8.82 8.63
N PRO A 171 -0.75 8.76 7.62
CA PRO A 171 -1.09 7.49 6.98
C PRO A 171 0.10 6.88 6.21
N GLN A 172 0.37 5.61 6.49
CA GLN A 172 1.21 4.75 5.65
C GLN A 172 0.32 4.06 4.61
N VAL A 173 0.52 4.39 3.33
CA VAL A 173 -0.24 3.81 2.24
C VAL A 173 0.59 2.73 1.59
N LEU A 174 0.07 1.50 1.59
CA LEU A 174 0.72 0.34 0.99
C LEU A 174 -0.05 -0.07 -0.25
N ALA A 175 0.62 -0.23 -1.39
CA ALA A 175 0.03 -0.79 -2.61
C ALA A 175 -0.47 -2.23 -2.38
N PRO A 176 -1.45 -2.74 -3.16
CA PRO A 176 -2.14 -3.99 -2.83
C PRO A 176 -1.22 -5.18 -2.63
N LYS A 177 -0.30 -5.42 -3.57
CA LYS A 177 0.70 -6.49 -3.49
C LYS A 177 1.56 -6.40 -2.23
N ARG A 178 2.07 -5.20 -1.90
CA ARG A 178 2.86 -4.99 -0.67
C ARG A 178 2.02 -5.10 0.60
N SER A 179 0.81 -4.57 0.58
CA SER A 179 -0.13 -4.65 1.68
C SER A 179 -0.42 -6.13 2.01
N ARG A 180 -0.70 -6.95 0.99
CA ARG A 180 -0.88 -8.39 1.10
C ARG A 180 0.37 -9.08 1.66
N MET A 181 1.55 -8.84 1.07
CA MET A 181 2.80 -9.45 1.53
C MET A 181 3.13 -9.08 2.98
N LEU A 182 3.09 -7.80 3.34
CA LEU A 182 3.44 -7.35 4.70
C LEU A 182 2.40 -7.80 5.73
N THR A 183 1.13 -7.88 5.34
CA THR A 183 0.10 -8.48 6.19
C THR A 183 0.37 -9.97 6.38
N ALA A 184 0.74 -10.70 5.32
CA ALA A 184 1.09 -12.12 5.43
C ALA A 184 2.27 -12.34 6.39
N VAL A 185 3.33 -11.53 6.28
CA VAL A 185 4.46 -11.63 7.20
C VAL A 185 4.04 -11.29 8.64
N GLY A 186 3.29 -10.19 8.83
CA GLY A 186 2.84 -9.77 10.16
C GLY A 186 1.90 -10.77 10.84
N LEU A 187 1.12 -11.52 10.06
CA LEU A 187 0.26 -12.59 10.57
C LEU A 187 1.01 -13.92 10.78
N GLY A 188 2.17 -14.08 10.15
CA GLY A 188 2.94 -15.33 10.12
C GLY A 188 2.25 -16.44 9.34
N VAL A 189 1.54 -16.11 8.25
CA VAL A 189 0.88 -17.12 7.41
C VAL A 189 1.86 -17.76 6.43
N GLU A 190 1.53 -18.98 5.98
CA GLU A 190 2.36 -19.72 5.03
C GLU A 190 2.19 -19.23 3.59
N ASP A 191 1.01 -18.76 3.19
CA ASP A 191 0.72 -18.39 1.81
C ASP A 191 0.51 -16.89 1.66
N ALA A 192 1.32 -16.28 0.78
CA ALA A 192 1.17 -14.92 0.32
C ALA A 192 1.03 -14.89 -1.20
N ARG A 193 0.24 -15.77 -1.81
CA ARG A 193 -0.15 -15.62 -3.22
C ARG A 193 -1.39 -14.75 -3.36
N PRO A 194 -1.66 -14.15 -4.54
CA PRO A 194 -2.88 -13.38 -4.77
C PRO A 194 -4.18 -14.12 -4.41
N SER A 195 -4.24 -15.43 -4.65
CA SER A 195 -5.39 -16.28 -4.29
C SER A 195 -5.69 -16.35 -2.79
N ALA A 196 -4.69 -16.09 -1.94
CA ALA A 196 -4.83 -16.12 -0.48
C ALA A 196 -5.27 -14.76 0.10
N GLU A 197 -5.38 -13.70 -0.71
CA GLU A 197 -5.64 -12.34 -0.21
C GLU A 197 -6.91 -12.27 0.65
N ALA A 198 -8.03 -12.85 0.19
CA ALA A 198 -9.29 -12.92 0.94
C ALA A 198 -9.09 -13.46 2.37
N ALA A 199 -8.37 -14.58 2.51
CA ALA A 199 -8.11 -15.22 3.78
C ALA A 199 -7.18 -14.40 4.68
N ILE A 200 -6.12 -13.80 4.12
CA ILE A 200 -5.15 -12.97 4.85
C ILE A 200 -5.86 -11.81 5.56
N TYR A 201 -6.70 -11.07 4.84
CA TYR A 201 -7.38 -9.91 5.41
C TYR A 201 -8.54 -10.30 6.32
N HIS A 202 -9.21 -11.42 6.07
CA HIS A 202 -10.22 -11.94 6.99
C HIS A 202 -9.59 -12.26 8.35
N GLU A 203 -8.42 -12.90 8.34
CA GLU A 203 -7.65 -13.20 9.54
C GLU A 203 -7.16 -11.93 10.25
N LEU A 204 -6.69 -10.92 9.50
CA LEU A 204 -6.32 -9.62 10.07
C LEU A 204 -7.50 -8.96 10.80
N SER A 205 -8.66 -8.82 10.14
CA SER A 205 -9.86 -8.22 10.76
C SER A 205 -10.34 -9.04 11.97
N ARG A 206 -10.20 -10.37 11.94
CA ARG A 206 -10.49 -11.22 13.10
C ARG A 206 -9.58 -10.86 14.29
N ARG A 207 -8.26 -10.80 14.08
CA ARG A 207 -7.29 -10.44 15.14
C ARG A 207 -7.52 -9.03 15.69
N PHE A 208 -7.87 -8.05 14.85
CA PHE A 208 -8.22 -6.71 15.31
C PHE A 208 -9.45 -6.71 16.22
N ARG A 209 -10.52 -7.42 15.85
CA ARG A 209 -11.71 -7.53 16.70
C ARG A 209 -11.41 -8.17 18.05
N GLU A 210 -10.52 -9.14 18.08
CA GLU A 210 -10.12 -9.84 19.31
C GLU A 210 -9.16 -9.03 20.19
N ALA A 211 -8.43 -8.06 19.63
CA ALA A 211 -7.40 -7.28 20.33
C ALA A 211 -7.93 -6.24 21.34
N GLY A 212 -9.22 -5.91 21.30
CA GLY A 212 -9.88 -5.00 22.24
C GLY A 212 -9.79 -3.50 21.88
N GLU A 213 -10.25 -2.66 22.81
CA GLU A 213 -10.35 -1.20 22.60
C GLU A 213 -8.97 -0.57 22.32
N GLY A 214 -8.86 0.15 21.19
CA GLY A 214 -7.60 0.73 20.68
C GLY A 214 -7.15 0.13 19.35
N TRP A 215 -7.65 -1.05 18.98
CA TRP A 215 -7.53 -1.65 17.66
C TRP A 215 -8.85 -1.46 16.93
N ARG A 216 -8.88 -0.52 15.97
CA ARG A 216 -10.09 -0.23 15.20
C ARG A 216 -9.81 -0.52 13.73
N ASP A 217 -10.53 -1.50 13.20
CA ASP A 217 -10.78 -1.61 11.76
C ASP A 217 -11.81 -0.52 11.45
N VAL A 218 -11.33 0.66 11.05
CA VAL A 218 -12.20 1.76 10.64
C VAL A 218 -12.36 1.67 9.14
N GLU A 219 -13.60 1.50 8.71
CA GLU A 219 -13.95 1.64 7.30
C GLU A 219 -13.59 3.06 6.86
N LEU A 220 -12.61 3.16 5.96
CA LEU A 220 -12.27 4.45 5.40
C LEU A 220 -13.46 4.98 4.61
N PRO A 221 -13.72 6.30 4.68
CA PRO A 221 -14.71 6.88 3.82
C PRO A 221 -14.41 6.59 2.34
N TRP A 222 -15.49 6.45 1.56
CA TRP A 222 -15.42 6.18 0.13
C TRP A 222 -14.36 7.05 -0.55
N THR A 223 -13.30 6.45 -1.10
CA THR A 223 -12.26 7.16 -1.85
C THR A 223 -12.31 6.71 -3.30
N PRO A 224 -12.57 7.61 -4.28
CA PRO A 224 -12.61 7.22 -5.68
C PRO A 224 -11.25 6.76 -6.19
N SER A 225 -11.26 5.90 -7.21
CA SER A 225 -10.06 5.67 -8.03
C SER A 225 -10.15 6.50 -9.31
N PHE A 226 -9.10 7.28 -9.56
CA PHE A 226 -9.04 8.27 -10.64
C PHE A 226 -8.40 7.72 -11.91
N MET A 227 -7.51 6.73 -11.79
CA MET A 227 -6.84 6.16 -12.97
C MET A 227 -7.83 5.61 -14.02
N PRO A 228 -8.81 4.76 -13.67
CA PRO A 228 -9.79 4.29 -14.66
C PRO A 228 -10.63 5.44 -15.25
N PHE A 229 -10.94 6.44 -14.43
CA PHE A 229 -11.65 7.63 -14.88
C PHE A 229 -10.84 8.42 -15.92
N LEU A 230 -9.57 8.69 -15.62
CA LEU A 230 -8.64 9.41 -16.49
C LEU A 230 -8.47 8.69 -17.83
N LEU A 231 -8.34 7.36 -17.82
CA LEU A 231 -8.24 6.53 -19.03
C LEU A 231 -9.53 6.44 -19.83
N LYS A 232 -10.70 6.64 -19.21
CA LYS A 232 -11.98 6.59 -19.93
C LYS A 232 -12.36 7.95 -20.52
N HIS A 233 -12.06 9.06 -19.82
CA HIS A 233 -12.64 10.36 -20.14
C HIS A 233 -11.64 11.41 -20.66
N THR A 234 -10.34 11.20 -20.44
CA THR A 234 -9.33 12.13 -20.96
C THR A 234 -8.97 11.75 -22.38
N ARG A 235 -9.59 12.32 -23.42
CA ARG A 235 -9.21 12.01 -24.82
C ARG A 235 -7.69 12.13 -25.08
N ARG A 236 -7.02 12.98 -24.30
CA ARG A 236 -5.58 13.24 -24.32
C ARG A 236 -4.71 12.19 -23.61
N TYR A 237 -5.25 11.20 -22.89
CA TYR A 237 -4.39 10.21 -22.21
C TYR A 237 -3.47 9.46 -23.18
N ARG A 238 -3.91 9.31 -24.44
CA ARG A 238 -3.12 8.65 -25.50
C ARG A 238 -1.90 9.46 -25.95
N GLU A 239 -1.77 10.70 -25.49
CA GLU A 239 -0.67 11.60 -25.84
C GLU A 239 0.57 11.40 -24.96
N GLY A 240 0.49 10.53 -23.95
CA GLY A 240 1.65 10.09 -23.17
C GLY A 240 1.43 10.08 -21.66
N PRO A 241 2.38 9.49 -20.89
CA PRO A 241 2.29 9.41 -19.43
C PRO A 241 2.29 10.78 -18.73
N ASP A 242 2.99 11.77 -19.29
CA ASP A 242 3.05 13.14 -18.76
C ASP A 242 1.71 13.85 -18.91
N VAL A 243 0.99 13.64 -20.01
CA VAL A 243 -0.35 14.20 -20.22
C VAL A 243 -1.37 13.61 -19.25
N LEU A 244 -1.24 12.32 -18.96
CA LEU A 244 -2.07 11.66 -17.97
C LEU A 244 -1.81 12.21 -16.56
N LEU A 245 -0.54 12.48 -16.23
CA LEU A 245 -0.15 13.12 -14.98
C LEU A 245 -0.68 14.56 -14.87
N ASP A 246 -0.55 15.35 -15.93
CA ASP A 246 -1.09 16.72 -15.98
C ASP A 246 -2.61 16.70 -15.75
N ALA A 247 -3.33 15.79 -16.40
CA ALA A 247 -4.77 15.62 -16.20
C ALA A 247 -5.11 15.23 -14.74
N ALA A 248 -4.30 14.39 -14.09
CA ALA A 248 -4.47 14.07 -12.68
C ALA A 248 -4.28 15.31 -11.78
N LYS A 249 -3.29 16.16 -12.07
CA LYS A 249 -3.10 17.44 -11.36
C LYS A 249 -4.23 18.44 -11.63
N GLU A 250 -4.76 18.49 -12.84
CA GLU A 250 -5.95 19.29 -13.13
C GLU A 250 -7.17 18.81 -12.34
N LEU A 251 -7.33 17.48 -12.14
CA LEU A 251 -8.37 16.94 -11.26
C LEU A 251 -8.15 17.33 -9.80
N ARG A 252 -6.92 17.24 -9.31
CA ARG A 252 -6.51 17.66 -7.95
C ARG A 252 -7.01 19.06 -7.63
N ASP A 253 -6.97 19.97 -8.62
CA ASP A 253 -7.30 21.38 -8.45
C ASP A 253 -8.81 21.69 -8.61
N LYS A 254 -9.64 20.69 -8.92
CA LYS A 254 -11.11 20.87 -8.95
C LYS A 254 -11.66 21.15 -7.56
N LYS A 255 -12.52 22.17 -7.45
CA LYS A 255 -13.18 22.57 -6.18
C LYS A 255 -13.87 21.43 -5.45
N ALA A 256 -14.50 20.49 -6.18
CA ALA A 256 -15.17 19.34 -5.58
C ALA A 256 -14.17 18.40 -4.88
N ILE A 257 -13.02 18.14 -5.52
CA ILE A 257 -11.93 17.33 -4.97
C ILE A 257 -11.30 18.03 -3.77
N GLN A 258 -10.96 19.32 -3.89
CA GLN A 258 -10.43 20.12 -2.78
C GLN A 258 -11.36 20.09 -1.55
N ARG A 259 -12.67 20.26 -1.75
CA ARG A 259 -13.66 20.18 -0.66
C ARG A 259 -13.68 18.78 -0.05
N TYR A 260 -13.72 17.73 -0.87
CA TYR A 260 -13.72 16.36 -0.39
C TYR A 260 -12.47 16.03 0.44
N ARG A 261 -11.27 16.42 -0.02
CA ARG A 261 -10.01 16.24 0.73
C ARG A 261 -10.05 16.91 2.10
N LYS A 262 -10.48 18.16 2.16
CA LYS A 262 -10.58 18.91 3.42
C LYS A 262 -11.52 18.23 4.43
N LEU A 263 -12.63 17.69 3.95
CA LEU A 263 -13.58 16.95 4.80
C LEU A 263 -13.02 15.60 5.23
N GLN A 264 -12.28 14.92 4.35
CA GLN A 264 -11.60 13.66 4.67
C GLN A 264 -10.55 13.88 5.76
N GLU A 265 -9.73 14.92 5.66
CA GLU A 265 -8.75 15.31 6.69
C GLU A 265 -9.42 15.67 8.02
N ALA A 266 -10.58 16.34 7.99
CA ALA A 266 -11.31 16.66 9.21
C ALA A 266 -11.83 15.41 9.94
N LEU A 267 -12.23 14.39 9.18
CA LEU A 267 -12.68 13.09 9.71
C LEU A 267 -11.57 12.25 10.33
N VAL A 268 -10.30 12.62 10.13
CA VAL A 268 -9.15 11.97 10.76
C VAL A 268 -9.11 12.25 12.27
N SER A 269 -9.83 13.26 12.79
CA SER A 269 -9.88 13.48 14.25
C SER A 269 -10.83 12.49 14.96
N GLU A 270 -10.46 12.02 16.15
CA GLU A 270 -11.22 11.00 16.92
C GLU A 270 -12.66 11.44 17.25
N GLU A 271 -12.90 12.75 17.37
CA GLU A 271 -14.22 13.33 17.60
C GLU A 271 -15.09 13.36 16.33
N ALA A 272 -14.48 13.61 15.16
CA ALA A 272 -15.20 13.71 13.89
C ALA A 272 -15.49 12.34 13.26
N GLU A 273 -14.66 11.32 13.52
CA GLU A 273 -14.80 9.97 12.98
C GLU A 273 -16.15 9.32 13.34
N ASN A 274 -16.69 9.62 14.53
CA ASN A 274 -17.98 9.15 15.01
C ASN A 274 -19.15 10.12 14.73
N SER A 275 -18.88 11.27 14.09
CA SER A 275 -19.92 12.25 13.79
C SER A 275 -20.71 11.85 12.55
N THR A 276 -21.98 11.51 12.75
CA THR A 276 -22.94 11.23 11.66
C THR A 276 -23.05 12.40 10.68
N ASP A 277 -22.95 13.64 11.17
CA ASP A 277 -23.06 14.84 10.34
C ASP A 277 -21.81 15.03 9.46
N ALA A 278 -20.62 14.80 10.02
CA ALA A 278 -19.38 14.84 9.25
C ALA A 278 -19.35 13.76 8.15
N ARG A 279 -19.84 12.55 8.45
CA ARG A 279 -19.99 11.48 7.46
C ARG A 279 -21.01 11.81 6.36
N LYS A 280 -22.14 12.42 6.72
CA LYS A 280 -23.13 12.90 5.73
C LYS A 280 -22.56 13.98 4.82
N GLU A 281 -21.82 14.94 5.39
CA GLU A 281 -21.21 15.99 4.58
C GLU A 281 -20.16 15.44 3.62
N LEU A 282 -19.32 14.51 4.09
CA LEU A 282 -18.36 13.84 3.22
C LEU A 282 -19.06 13.02 2.12
N SER A 283 -20.15 12.32 2.45
CA SER A 283 -20.96 11.61 1.45
C SER A 283 -21.50 12.55 0.37
N ALA A 284 -22.01 13.72 0.75
CA ALA A 284 -22.46 14.72 -0.22
C ALA A 284 -21.30 15.30 -1.07
N ALA A 285 -20.12 15.46 -0.47
CA ALA A 285 -18.92 15.86 -1.20
C ALA A 285 -18.45 14.78 -2.18
N ALA A 286 -18.55 13.50 -1.82
CA ALA A 286 -18.29 12.37 -2.71
C ALA A 286 -19.22 12.37 -3.93
N ASP A 287 -20.51 12.62 -3.74
CA ASP A 287 -21.48 12.73 -4.83
C ASP A 287 -21.15 13.94 -5.74
N ALA A 288 -20.71 15.05 -5.16
CA ALA A 288 -20.25 16.22 -5.91
C ALA A 288 -18.98 15.93 -6.71
N VAL A 289 -18.06 15.12 -6.19
CA VAL A 289 -16.87 14.64 -6.92
C VAL A 289 -17.31 13.82 -8.13
N ALA A 290 -18.15 12.79 -7.94
CA ALA A 290 -18.64 11.98 -9.04
C ALA A 290 -19.32 12.82 -10.14
N LYS A 291 -20.19 13.75 -9.73
CA LYS A 291 -20.83 14.70 -10.65
C LYS A 291 -19.83 15.59 -11.38
N SER A 292 -18.77 16.08 -10.71
CA SER A 292 -17.73 16.91 -11.33
C SER A 292 -16.85 16.17 -12.35
N LEU A 293 -16.97 14.84 -12.35
CA LEU A 293 -16.31 13.92 -13.26
C LEU A 293 -17.32 13.35 -14.28
N ASP A 294 -18.52 13.91 -14.40
CA ASP A 294 -19.58 13.41 -15.30
C ASP A 294 -19.88 11.91 -15.10
N SER A 295 -19.76 11.43 -13.86
CA SER A 295 -19.94 10.03 -13.45
C SER A 295 -20.97 9.93 -12.31
N THR A 296 -21.44 8.71 -12.01
CA THR A 296 -22.18 8.44 -10.77
C THR A 296 -21.24 7.87 -9.70
N ARG A 297 -21.65 7.96 -8.43
CA ARG A 297 -20.90 7.35 -7.32
C ARG A 297 -20.87 5.83 -7.46
N GLU A 298 -21.94 5.21 -7.93
CA GLU A 298 -22.01 3.77 -8.22
C GLU A 298 -21.01 3.36 -9.30
N GLU A 299 -20.92 4.13 -10.39
CA GLU A 299 -19.95 3.88 -11.46
C GLU A 299 -18.52 4.04 -10.95
N MET A 300 -18.23 5.11 -10.20
CA MET A 300 -16.90 5.30 -9.60
C MET A 300 -16.59 4.24 -8.53
N HIS A 301 -17.60 3.76 -7.79
CA HIS A 301 -17.44 2.68 -6.83
C HIS A 301 -17.18 1.35 -7.54
N PHE A 302 -17.82 1.10 -8.68
CA PHE A 302 -17.53 -0.05 -9.52
C PHE A 302 -16.09 0.04 -10.07
N LEU A 303 -15.67 1.20 -10.59
CA LEU A 303 -14.30 1.43 -11.03
C LEU A 303 -13.28 1.26 -9.89
N ARG A 304 -13.60 1.76 -8.68
CA ARG A 304 -12.80 1.55 -7.47
C ARG A 304 -12.73 0.07 -7.10
N ARG A 305 -13.86 -0.65 -7.07
CA ARG A 305 -13.90 -2.10 -6.82
C ARG A 305 -13.18 -2.91 -7.89
N ILE A 306 -12.97 -2.37 -9.08
CA ILE A 306 -12.09 -3.02 -10.06
C ILE A 306 -10.64 -2.70 -9.71
N ALA A 307 -10.36 -1.45 -9.34
CA ALA A 307 -9.02 -0.90 -9.18
C ALA A 307 -8.34 -1.20 -7.84
N VAL A 308 -8.94 -0.78 -6.71
CA VAL A 308 -8.40 -0.88 -5.34
C VAL A 308 -9.53 -0.76 -4.29
N GLU A 309 -9.69 -1.71 -3.36
CA GLU A 309 -10.43 -1.49 -2.10
C GLU A 309 -9.50 -1.06 -0.96
N VAL A 310 -10.05 -0.38 0.04
CA VAL A 310 -9.38 -0.20 1.32
C VAL A 310 -10.25 -0.86 2.39
N LEU A 311 -9.88 -2.10 2.73
CA LEU A 311 -10.57 -3.03 3.66
C LEU A 311 -12.08 -3.29 3.37
N PRO A 312 -12.58 -4.50 3.61
CA PRO A 312 -13.88 -4.91 3.10
C PRO A 312 -15.02 -4.26 3.89
N GLU A 313 -16.06 -3.79 3.18
CA GLU A 313 -17.41 -3.82 3.75
C GLU A 313 -17.60 -5.24 4.27
N ALA A 314 -17.82 -5.40 5.57
CA ALA A 314 -18.28 -6.66 6.11
C ALA A 314 -19.47 -7.08 5.24
N VAL A 315 -19.34 -8.15 4.46
CA VAL A 315 -20.45 -8.76 3.75
C VAL A 315 -21.36 -9.38 4.82
N GLY A 316 -22.10 -8.50 5.49
CA GLY A 316 -23.20 -8.82 6.37
C GLY A 316 -24.38 -9.13 5.50
N ALA A 317 -24.64 -10.42 5.31
CA ALA A 317 -25.99 -10.97 5.21
C ALA A 317 -27.00 -10.19 4.34
N ALA A 318 -26.79 -10.06 3.03
CA ALA A 318 -27.86 -9.69 2.10
C ALA A 318 -27.53 -10.08 0.65
N GLY A 319 -27.47 -11.38 0.38
CA GLY A 319 -27.36 -11.95 -0.97
C GLY A 319 -27.75 -13.42 -0.91
N GLY A 320 -29.03 -13.67 -0.63
CA GLY A 320 -29.59 -15.00 -0.45
C GLY A 320 -29.43 -15.91 -1.67
N ALA A 321 -29.33 -17.22 -1.35
CA ALA A 321 -29.30 -18.38 -2.23
C ALA A 321 -27.97 -18.62 -2.99
N VAL A 322 -27.04 -19.37 -2.37
CA VAL A 322 -26.89 -20.84 -2.52
C VAL A 322 -25.94 -21.33 -1.40
N VAL A 323 -26.49 -21.66 -0.23
CA VAL A 323 -25.81 -22.56 0.72
C VAL A 323 -26.84 -23.61 1.11
N GLY A 324 -26.78 -24.71 0.36
CA GLY A 324 -27.63 -25.87 0.53
C GLY A 324 -26.96 -27.07 -0.11
N ALA A 325 -25.78 -27.45 0.40
CA ALA A 325 -25.21 -28.78 0.25
C ALA A 325 -23.97 -28.92 1.16
N VAL A 326 -24.20 -29.19 2.44
CA VAL A 326 -23.29 -30.07 3.19
C VAL A 326 -23.64 -31.49 2.74
N ALA A 327 -22.74 -32.19 2.04
CA ALA A 327 -22.57 -33.65 2.13
C ALA A 327 -21.54 -34.15 1.10
N ALA A 328 -20.40 -34.64 1.61
CA ALA A 328 -19.78 -35.94 1.29
C ALA A 328 -18.24 -35.93 1.08
N GLY A 329 -17.51 -35.98 2.22
CA GLY A 329 -16.31 -36.82 2.41
C GLY A 329 -14.91 -36.17 2.31
N PRO A 330 -13.86 -36.77 2.89
CA PRO A 330 -13.75 -37.56 4.13
C PRO A 330 -12.98 -36.80 5.27
N PRO A 331 -13.04 -37.30 6.51
CA PRO A 331 -12.70 -36.57 7.74
C PRO A 331 -11.22 -36.68 8.16
N GLY A 332 -10.64 -35.56 8.57
CA GLY A 332 -9.31 -35.42 9.17
C GLY A 332 -8.54 -34.29 8.47
N ALA A 333 -8.52 -33.05 8.95
CA ALA A 333 -8.24 -32.63 10.32
C ALA A 333 -9.30 -31.64 10.86
N ALA A 334 -9.97 -32.07 11.93
CA ALA A 334 -10.62 -31.20 12.89
C ALA A 334 -9.57 -30.20 13.43
N VAL A 335 -9.81 -28.88 13.44
CA VAL A 335 -10.80 -28.21 14.31
C VAL A 335 -10.76 -28.81 15.72
N GLY A 336 -9.64 -28.57 16.39
CA GLY A 336 -9.50 -28.80 17.82
C GLY A 336 -10.33 -27.80 18.60
N ALA A 337 -11.58 -28.19 18.85
CA ALA A 337 -12.38 -28.02 20.06
C ALA A 337 -12.31 -26.68 20.86
N LEU A 338 -13.50 -26.11 20.99
CA LEU A 338 -13.94 -25.08 21.93
C LEU A 338 -13.54 -25.36 23.40
N ALA A 339 -13.25 -24.25 24.09
CA ALA A 339 -13.43 -24.01 25.52
C ALA A 339 -12.62 -24.87 26.51
N GLY A 340 -11.42 -24.39 26.84
CA GLY A 340 -10.69 -24.77 28.05
C GLY A 340 -9.74 -23.64 28.47
N PHE A 341 -10.09 -22.93 29.55
CA PHE A 341 -9.28 -21.88 30.20
C PHE A 341 -8.94 -20.66 29.33
N VAL A 342 -9.81 -19.63 29.42
CA VAL A 342 -9.39 -18.23 29.28
C VAL A 342 -8.47 -17.94 30.48
N ALA A 343 -7.20 -18.33 30.36
CA ALA A 343 -6.14 -18.09 31.32
C ALA A 343 -4.94 -17.44 30.59
N GLU A 344 -5.12 -16.13 30.39
CA GLU A 344 -4.17 -15.06 30.72
C GLU A 344 -2.95 -14.74 29.84
N ASP A 345 -2.43 -15.66 29.01
CA ASP A 345 -1.39 -15.36 27.99
C ASP A 345 -1.96 -15.20 26.56
N VAL A 346 -3.25 -15.48 26.38
CA VAL A 346 -3.93 -15.88 25.12
C VAL A 346 -4.11 -14.77 24.06
N LEU A 347 -3.93 -13.51 24.42
CA LEU A 347 -3.88 -12.33 23.54
C LEU A 347 -2.70 -11.44 23.95
N ARG A 348 -1.83 -11.94 24.83
CA ARG A 348 -0.89 -11.14 25.61
C ARG A 348 0.34 -10.92 24.75
N ALA A 349 0.29 -9.80 24.04
CA ALA A 349 0.84 -9.61 22.70
C ALA A 349 -0.21 -10.02 21.65
N VAL A 350 -0.73 -9.12 20.82
CA VAL A 350 -1.52 -9.49 19.62
C VAL A 350 -0.68 -9.41 18.32
N ASN A 351 0.59 -9.83 18.19
CA ASN A 351 1.47 -10.70 18.97
C ASN A 351 2.95 -10.35 18.64
N ASN A 352 3.71 -9.40 19.21
CA ASN A 352 3.45 -8.16 19.95
C ASN A 352 3.02 -7.06 18.96
N ARG A 353 1.71 -7.12 18.67
CA ARG A 353 0.86 -6.10 18.05
C ARG A 353 1.18 -5.75 16.58
N LEU A 354 1.10 -6.82 15.77
CA LEU A 354 1.19 -6.90 14.30
C LEU A 354 2.48 -6.32 13.74
N TRP A 355 3.53 -7.14 13.74
CA TRP A 355 4.88 -6.82 13.26
C TRP A 355 4.91 -5.86 12.05
N GLY A 356 5.57 -4.73 12.26
CA GLY A 356 5.58 -3.58 11.34
C GLY A 356 4.41 -2.61 11.46
N TRP A 357 3.38 -2.86 12.25
CA TRP A 357 2.27 -1.95 12.53
C TRP A 357 2.41 -1.19 13.84
N VAL A 358 3.09 -1.83 14.78
CA VAL A 358 3.62 -1.21 15.98
C VAL A 358 5.09 -1.60 16.03
N ILE A 359 5.95 -0.58 16.10
CA ILE A 359 7.35 -0.78 16.47
C ILE A 359 7.38 -0.64 17.99
N ASP A 360 7.65 -1.76 18.65
CA ASP A 360 7.83 -1.78 20.11
C ASP A 360 8.93 -0.77 20.46
N GLU A 361 8.74 0.01 21.54
CA GLU A 361 9.66 1.06 22.06
C GLU A 361 9.50 2.49 21.53
N LEU A 362 8.71 2.76 20.48
CA LEU A 362 8.47 4.15 20.05
C LEU A 362 7.41 4.84 20.94
N PRO A 363 7.71 6.01 21.57
CA PRO A 363 6.82 6.64 22.55
C PRO A 363 5.64 7.43 21.93
N TYR A 364 5.40 7.29 20.63
CA TYR A 364 4.51 8.16 19.85
C TYR A 364 3.23 7.45 19.38
N ARG A 365 2.26 8.25 18.90
CA ARG A 365 0.85 7.90 18.58
C ARG A 365 0.69 6.65 17.70
N SER A 366 -0.48 6.01 17.73
CA SER A 366 -0.79 4.85 16.87
C SER A 366 -0.67 5.18 15.37
N ALA A 367 -0.06 4.26 14.60
CA ALA A 367 0.07 4.40 13.16
C ALA A 367 -1.26 4.11 12.46
N ARG A 368 -1.59 4.88 11.41
CA ARG A 368 -2.70 4.59 10.50
C ARG A 368 -2.15 3.92 9.26
N LYS A 369 -2.45 2.64 9.08
CA LYS A 369 -2.13 1.94 7.82
C LYS A 369 -3.34 1.91 6.92
N LEU A 370 -3.20 2.54 5.76
CA LEU A 370 -4.18 2.40 4.69
C LEU A 370 -3.75 1.19 3.87
N LEU A 371 -4.28 0.03 4.28
CA LEU A 371 -4.10 -1.20 3.56
C LEU A 371 -4.99 -1.21 2.32
N THR A 372 -4.37 -1.19 1.16
CA THR A 372 -5.10 -1.36 -0.08
C THR A 372 -5.19 -2.85 -0.45
N ARG A 373 -6.31 -3.26 -1.04
CA ARG A 373 -6.60 -4.60 -1.51
C ARG A 373 -6.93 -4.56 -2.99
N SER A 374 -6.61 -5.62 -3.73
CA SER A 374 -7.19 -5.80 -5.06
C SER A 374 -8.53 -6.52 -4.91
N THR A 375 -9.67 -5.81 -4.94
CA THR A 375 -11.01 -6.43 -4.79
C THR A 375 -11.34 -7.41 -5.91
N LYS A 376 -10.79 -7.15 -7.10
CA LYS A 376 -10.81 -8.06 -8.25
C LYS A 376 -9.36 -8.46 -8.47
N ALA A 377 -9.08 -9.75 -8.61
CA ALA A 377 -7.74 -10.25 -8.85
C ALA A 377 -7.04 -9.33 -9.86
N GLU A 378 -5.78 -8.96 -9.61
CA GLU A 378 -4.97 -8.12 -10.53
C GLU A 378 -5.13 -8.55 -12.01
N TYR A 379 -5.48 -9.82 -12.25
CA TYR A 379 -5.98 -10.39 -13.50
C TYR A 379 -7.15 -9.62 -14.18
N ASP A 380 -8.25 -9.34 -13.48
CA ASP A 380 -9.43 -8.67 -14.05
C ASP A 380 -9.23 -7.16 -14.19
N LEU A 381 -8.45 -6.56 -13.29
CA LEU A 381 -7.93 -5.19 -13.43
C LEU A 381 -7.05 -5.10 -14.68
N GLY A 382 -6.17 -6.09 -14.84
CA GLY A 382 -5.24 -6.23 -15.94
C GLY A 382 -5.95 -6.25 -17.28
N ALA A 383 -6.94 -7.14 -17.43
CA ALA A 383 -7.71 -7.27 -18.66
C ALA A 383 -8.36 -5.95 -19.15
N GLN A 384 -8.72 -5.04 -18.24
CA GLN A 384 -9.34 -3.76 -18.59
C GLN A 384 -8.35 -2.61 -18.73
N LEU A 385 -7.36 -2.51 -17.83
CA LEU A 385 -6.47 -1.35 -17.78
C LEU A 385 -5.20 -1.53 -18.61
N VAL A 386 -4.63 -2.74 -18.67
CA VAL A 386 -3.33 -3.02 -19.34
C VAL A 386 -3.32 -2.53 -20.78
N PRO A 387 -4.32 -2.80 -21.64
CA PRO A 387 -4.27 -2.34 -23.03
C PRO A 387 -4.21 -0.81 -23.15
N HIS A 388 -4.96 -0.10 -22.29
CA HIS A 388 -4.99 1.36 -22.28
C HIS A 388 -3.70 1.96 -21.72
N LEU A 389 -3.23 1.45 -20.58
CA LEU A 389 -1.99 1.87 -19.96
C LEU A 389 -0.78 1.58 -20.85
N ARG A 390 -0.78 0.43 -21.55
CA ARG A 390 0.27 0.07 -22.50
C ARG A 390 0.32 1.07 -23.64
N THR A 391 -0.85 1.43 -24.18
CA THR A 391 -0.96 2.46 -25.22
C THR A 391 -0.38 3.80 -24.74
N VAL A 392 -0.72 4.24 -23.51
CA VAL A 392 -0.17 5.47 -22.93
C VAL A 392 1.35 5.40 -22.83
N TRP A 393 1.86 4.28 -22.30
CA TRP A 393 3.27 4.10 -22.02
C TRP A 393 4.13 4.01 -23.29
N ASP A 394 3.63 3.30 -24.31
CA ASP A 394 4.27 3.17 -25.62
C ASP A 394 4.30 4.49 -26.41
N THR A 395 3.35 5.41 -26.19
CA THR A 395 3.41 6.77 -26.78
C THR A 395 4.66 7.53 -26.32
N GLY A 396 5.14 7.25 -25.10
CA GLY A 396 6.26 7.97 -24.50
C GLY A 396 5.88 9.37 -24.00
N ARG A 397 6.82 10.07 -23.37
CA ARG A 397 6.62 11.44 -22.91
C ARG A 397 6.68 12.42 -24.08
N ARG A 398 5.91 13.51 -24.02
CA ARG A 398 6.14 14.65 -24.92
C ARG A 398 7.56 15.19 -24.73
N ALA A 399 8.23 15.50 -25.84
CA ALA A 399 9.52 16.21 -25.79
C ALA A 399 9.26 17.61 -25.19
N GLY A 400 9.91 17.89 -24.06
CA GLY A 400 9.85 19.19 -23.37
C GLY A 400 10.70 20.25 -24.02
#